data_AF-A0A532TRZ3-F1
#
_entry.id   AF-A0A532TRZ3-F1
#
_cell.length_a   1.000
_cell.length_b   1.000
_cell.length_c   1.000
_cell.angle_alpha   90.00
_cell.angle_beta   90.00
_cell.angle_gamma   90.00
#
_symmetry.space_group_name_H-M   'P 1'
#
loop_
_entity.id
_entity.type
_entity.pdbx_description
1 polymer ?
#
loop_
_entity_poly.entity_id
_entity_poly.type
_entity_poly.pdbx_seq_one_letter_code
_entity_poly.pdbx_strand_id
1 'polypeptide(L)'
;MKIFTSEEINSNLNSEIEDLKKKLEEANARIDNLEKELKNKEGELSDISKFTNEKITSLSTELEQGKRKISELEKSLTEANSTISTKDDEINKLRADQEKFATSVEESNRLKAEFDDLKNKMSIVEEDNANLSSQLAELNNLLSQKDTELQELNNTISEKDKLIEEQAGQLEELKAKLFELQPPEILTGEVTTEARVKCINCGAVGKDIKVVEDKSKVLTYIGGAPMYAKKHVCKRCGYEF
;
A
#
# COMPACT_ATOMS: atom_id res chain seq x y z
N MET A 1 158.88 -33.97 -44.35
CA MET A 1 158.57 -32.94 -43.35
C MET A 1 158.62 -31.61 -44.10
N LYS A 2 157.48 -31.02 -44.49
CA LYS A 2 157.49 -29.69 -45.12
C LYS A 2 157.90 -28.70 -44.03
N ILE A 3 159.15 -28.26 -44.05
CA ILE A 3 159.67 -27.22 -43.15
C ILE A 3 159.23 -25.89 -43.78
N PHE A 4 158.09 -25.38 -43.33
CA PHE A 4 157.61 -24.06 -43.74
C PHE A 4 158.63 -23.01 -43.29
N THR A 5 158.96 -22.07 -44.16
CA THR A 5 159.88 -20.98 -43.79
C THR A 5 159.18 -20.07 -42.77
N SER A 6 159.95 -19.37 -41.92
CA SER A 6 159.39 -18.40 -40.96
C SER A 6 158.49 -17.35 -41.64
N GLU A 7 158.75 -17.05 -42.92
CA GLU A 7 157.94 -16.15 -43.73
C GLU A 7 156.58 -16.77 -44.12
N GLU A 8 156.52 -18.05 -44.48
CA GLU A 8 155.25 -18.75 -44.79
C GLU A 8 154.35 -18.87 -43.55
N ILE A 9 154.94 -19.14 -42.38
CA ILE A 9 154.20 -19.18 -41.10
C ILE A 9 153.65 -17.80 -40.74
N ASN A 10 154.46 -16.75 -40.85
CA ASN A 10 154.03 -15.37 -40.60
C ASN A 10 152.94 -14.92 -41.59
N SER A 11 153.03 -15.32 -42.86
CA SER A 11 151.99 -15.05 -43.88
C SER A 11 150.65 -15.69 -43.52
N ASN A 12 150.65 -16.97 -43.14
CA ASN A 12 149.43 -17.69 -42.75
C ASN A 12 148.81 -17.11 -41.46
N LEU A 13 149.62 -16.83 -40.44
CA LEU A 13 149.15 -16.20 -39.20
C LEU A 13 148.57 -14.81 -39.47
N ASN A 14 149.19 -14.01 -40.35
CA ASN A 14 148.66 -12.70 -40.74
C ASN A 14 147.32 -12.83 -41.46
N SER A 15 147.15 -13.82 -42.35
CA SER A 15 145.86 -14.09 -43.00
C SER A 15 144.77 -14.48 -41.99
N GLU A 16 145.10 -15.32 -41.01
CA GLU A 16 144.15 -15.75 -39.98
C GLU A 16 143.77 -14.60 -39.03
N ILE A 17 144.72 -13.72 -38.69
CA ILE A 17 144.47 -12.49 -37.96
C ILE A 17 143.52 -11.57 -38.75
N GLU A 18 143.74 -11.40 -40.06
CA GLU A 18 142.88 -10.59 -40.92
C GLU A 18 141.44 -11.14 -40.95
N ASP A 19 141.28 -12.45 -41.11
CA ASP A 19 139.97 -13.12 -41.09
C ASP A 19 139.27 -13.00 -39.73
N LEU A 20 140.01 -13.15 -38.63
CA LEU A 20 139.47 -12.99 -37.28
C LEU A 20 139.05 -11.54 -37.01
N LYS A 21 139.83 -10.55 -37.47
CA LYS A 21 139.45 -9.14 -37.39
C LYS A 21 138.15 -8.87 -38.14
N LYS A 22 138.02 -9.40 -39.37
CA LYS A 22 136.79 -9.25 -40.15
C LYS A 22 135.58 -9.87 -39.45
N LYS A 23 135.72 -11.09 -38.91
CA LYS A 23 134.66 -11.74 -38.12
C LYS A 23 134.29 -10.95 -36.86
N LEU A 24 135.28 -10.35 -36.19
CA LEU A 24 135.05 -9.51 -35.01
C LEU A 24 134.29 -8.24 -35.38
N GLU A 25 134.66 -7.58 -36.48
CA GLU A 25 133.94 -6.41 -37.01
C GLU A 25 132.49 -6.76 -37.37
N GLU A 26 132.27 -7.88 -38.07
CA GLU A 26 130.94 -8.39 -38.40
C GLU A 26 130.11 -8.70 -37.14
N ALA A 27 130.72 -9.32 -36.12
CA ALA A 27 130.06 -9.60 -34.85
C ALA A 27 129.68 -8.32 -34.09
N ASN A 28 130.57 -7.33 -34.03
CA ASN A 28 130.30 -6.03 -33.40
C ASN A 28 129.17 -5.29 -34.13
N ALA A 29 129.19 -5.25 -35.46
CA ALA A 29 128.11 -4.66 -36.24
C ALA A 29 126.76 -5.35 -35.99
N ARG A 30 126.77 -6.68 -35.77
CA ARG A 30 125.57 -7.44 -35.43
C ARG A 30 125.07 -7.15 -34.01
N ILE A 31 125.98 -6.99 -33.04
CA ILE A 31 125.65 -6.58 -31.67
C ILE A 31 124.99 -5.19 -31.70
N ASP A 32 125.59 -4.21 -32.38
CA ASP A 32 125.04 -2.85 -32.49
C ASP A 32 123.63 -2.83 -33.09
N ASN A 33 123.36 -3.69 -34.08
CA ASN A 33 122.03 -3.81 -34.66
C ASN A 33 121.04 -4.46 -33.70
N LEU A 34 121.43 -5.54 -33.02
CA LEU A 34 120.58 -6.21 -32.02
C LEU A 34 120.26 -5.29 -30.84
N GLU A 35 121.20 -4.46 -30.39
CA GLU A 35 120.97 -3.46 -29.33
C GLU A 35 119.96 -2.40 -29.75
N LYS A 36 120.02 -1.92 -31.01
CA LYS A 36 119.02 -1.00 -31.56
C LYS A 36 117.64 -1.65 -31.65
N GLU A 37 117.57 -2.89 -32.11
CA GLU A 37 116.30 -3.64 -32.17
C GLU A 37 115.71 -3.86 -30.77
N LEU A 38 116.53 -4.22 -29.79
CA LEU A 38 116.12 -4.41 -28.41
C LEU A 38 115.52 -3.12 -27.84
N LYS A 39 116.23 -1.99 -28.00
CA LYS A 39 115.76 -0.68 -27.54
C LYS A 39 114.45 -0.26 -28.21
N ASN A 40 114.28 -0.55 -29.50
CA ASN A 40 113.02 -0.29 -30.20
C ASN A 40 111.88 -1.16 -29.63
N LYS A 41 112.13 -2.45 -29.38
CA LYS A 41 111.14 -3.37 -28.79
C LYS A 41 110.78 -2.99 -27.35
N GLU A 42 111.73 -2.53 -26.55
CA GLU A 42 111.47 -1.99 -25.21
C GLU A 42 110.57 -0.75 -25.26
N GLY A 43 110.79 0.14 -26.24
CA GLY A 43 109.92 1.30 -26.49
C GLY A 43 108.49 0.88 -26.86
N GLU A 44 108.34 -0.02 -27.84
CA GLU A 44 107.03 -0.56 -28.24
C GLU A 44 106.30 -1.22 -27.06
N LEU A 45 107.02 -1.99 -26.23
CA LEU A 45 106.45 -2.69 -25.09
C LEU A 45 106.00 -1.71 -23.99
N SER A 46 106.77 -0.64 -23.76
CA SER A 46 106.38 0.46 -22.87
C SER A 46 105.10 1.15 -23.35
N ASP A 47 104.99 1.45 -24.64
CA ASP A 47 103.83 2.15 -25.19
C ASP A 47 102.56 1.27 -25.15
N ILE A 48 102.69 -0.02 -25.49
CA ILE A 48 101.60 -1.00 -25.36
C ILE A 48 101.16 -1.13 -23.90
N SER A 49 102.12 -1.17 -22.97
CA SER A 49 101.82 -1.26 -21.54
C SER A 49 101.02 -0.05 -21.06
N LYS A 50 101.43 1.17 -21.42
CA LYS A 50 100.71 2.41 -21.08
C LYS A 50 99.31 2.41 -21.66
N PHE A 51 99.16 2.16 -22.96
CA PHE A 51 97.86 2.12 -23.64
C PHE A 51 96.91 1.10 -23.00
N THR A 52 97.43 -0.10 -22.70
CA THR A 52 96.63 -1.15 -22.06
C THR A 52 96.17 -0.72 -20.68
N ASN A 53 97.05 -0.08 -19.89
CA ASN A 53 96.72 0.35 -18.54
C ASN A 53 95.70 1.51 -18.53
N GLU A 54 95.81 2.44 -19.47
CA GLU A 54 94.82 3.50 -19.70
C GLU A 54 93.46 2.89 -20.09
N LYS A 55 93.45 1.91 -21.00
CA LYS A 55 92.22 1.24 -21.41
C LYS A 55 91.56 0.46 -20.28
N ILE A 56 92.36 -0.24 -19.46
CA ILE A 56 91.87 -0.95 -18.26
C ILE A 56 91.24 0.04 -17.27
N THR A 57 91.89 1.18 -17.03
CA THR A 57 91.39 2.20 -16.10
C THR A 57 90.07 2.81 -16.59
N SER A 58 89.99 3.11 -17.88
CA SER A 58 88.78 3.62 -18.54
C SER A 58 87.62 2.63 -18.43
N LEU A 59 87.84 1.36 -18.82
CA LEU A 59 86.82 0.31 -18.74
C LEU A 59 86.40 0.02 -17.29
N SER A 60 87.33 0.04 -16.34
CA SER A 60 87.02 -0.14 -14.92
C SER A 60 86.13 0.99 -14.39
N THR A 61 86.33 2.22 -14.87
CA THR A 61 85.52 3.37 -14.47
C THR A 61 84.10 3.26 -15.05
N GLU A 62 83.98 2.91 -16.33
CA GLU A 62 82.68 2.67 -16.98
C GLU A 62 81.90 1.54 -16.32
N LEU A 63 82.57 0.44 -15.97
CA LEU A 63 81.97 -0.68 -15.26
C LEU A 63 81.39 -0.24 -13.91
N GLU A 64 82.13 0.57 -13.16
CA GLU A 64 81.70 1.05 -11.85
C GLU A 64 80.52 2.03 -11.96
N GLN A 65 80.53 2.91 -12.98
CA GLN A 65 79.39 3.76 -13.30
C GLN A 65 78.14 2.94 -13.68
N GLY A 66 78.33 1.88 -14.49
CA GLY A 66 77.25 0.96 -14.86
C GLY A 66 76.63 0.28 -13.65
N LYS A 67 77.45 -0.21 -12.71
CA LYS A 67 76.98 -0.82 -11.45
C LYS A 67 76.17 0.15 -10.60
N ARG A 68 76.62 1.40 -10.46
CA ARG A 68 75.88 2.44 -9.72
C ARG A 68 74.51 2.69 -10.34
N LYS A 69 74.46 2.82 -11.67
CA LYS A 69 73.21 3.06 -12.39
C LYS A 69 72.23 1.88 -12.27
N ILE A 70 72.73 0.64 -12.29
CA ILE A 70 71.91 -0.55 -12.04
C ILE A 70 71.31 -0.49 -10.63
N SER A 71 72.12 -0.19 -9.61
CA SER A 71 71.64 -0.09 -8.23
C SER A 71 70.57 1.00 -8.04
N GLU A 72 70.73 2.16 -8.69
CA GLU A 72 69.73 3.24 -8.68
C GLU A 72 68.41 2.84 -9.36
N LEU A 73 68.50 2.13 -10.49
CA LEU A 73 67.34 1.61 -11.20
C LEU A 73 66.62 0.53 -10.39
N GLU A 74 67.34 -0.37 -9.73
CA GLU A 74 66.78 -1.39 -8.84
C GLU A 74 66.02 -0.74 -7.68
N LYS A 75 66.61 0.29 -7.04
CA LYS A 75 65.95 1.06 -5.99
C LYS A 75 64.65 1.70 -6.51
N SER A 76 64.72 2.38 -7.65
CA SER A 76 63.56 3.03 -8.27
C SER A 76 62.46 2.02 -8.62
N LEU A 77 62.84 0.83 -9.09
CA LEU A 77 61.90 -0.26 -9.38
C LEU A 77 61.20 -0.76 -8.11
N THR A 78 61.93 -0.92 -6.99
CA THR A 78 61.32 -1.32 -5.72
C THR A 78 60.34 -0.28 -5.18
N GLU A 79 60.66 1.01 -5.29
CA GLU A 79 59.78 2.11 -4.89
C GLU A 79 58.51 2.17 -5.76
N ALA A 80 58.68 2.00 -7.08
CA ALA A 80 57.55 1.94 -8.02
C ALA A 80 56.62 0.75 -7.70
N ASN A 81 57.19 -0.44 -7.44
CA ASN A 81 56.40 -1.62 -7.05
C ASN A 81 55.67 -1.43 -5.73
N SER A 82 56.30 -0.81 -4.73
CA SER A 82 55.64 -0.47 -3.48
C SER A 82 54.47 0.48 -3.71
N THR A 83 54.65 1.48 -4.58
CA THR A 83 53.59 2.45 -4.92
C THR A 83 52.42 1.77 -5.62
N ILE A 84 52.70 0.87 -6.58
CA ILE A 84 51.67 0.09 -7.28
C ILE A 84 50.86 -0.73 -6.27
N SER A 85 51.52 -1.44 -5.35
CA SER A 85 50.82 -2.22 -4.31
C SER A 85 49.88 -1.35 -3.48
N THR A 86 50.32 -0.16 -3.04
CA THR A 86 49.46 0.74 -2.27
C THR A 86 48.26 1.26 -3.08
N LYS A 87 48.44 1.47 -4.38
CA LYS A 87 47.37 1.92 -5.27
C LYS A 87 46.38 0.80 -5.56
N ASP A 88 46.83 -0.44 -5.67
CA ASP A 88 45.94 -1.61 -5.80
C ASP A 88 45.07 -1.78 -4.55
N ASP A 89 45.63 -1.60 -3.36
CA ASP A 89 44.85 -1.63 -2.10
C ASP A 89 43.79 -0.51 -2.06
N GLU A 90 44.16 0.71 -2.49
CA GLU A 90 43.23 1.84 -2.57
C GLU A 90 42.10 1.58 -3.58
N ILE A 91 42.42 1.02 -4.75
CA ILE A 91 41.44 0.61 -5.77
C ILE A 91 40.47 -0.43 -5.22
N ASN A 92 40.97 -1.43 -4.49
CA ASN A 92 40.12 -2.47 -3.91
C ASN A 92 39.18 -1.89 -2.85
N LYS A 93 39.65 -0.94 -2.04
CA LYS A 93 38.81 -0.23 -1.08
C LYS A 93 37.71 0.59 -1.75
N LEU A 94 38.06 1.34 -2.80
CA LEU A 94 37.10 2.13 -3.57
C LEU A 94 36.03 1.25 -4.24
N ARG A 95 36.41 0.07 -4.75
CA ARG A 95 35.45 -0.91 -5.30
C ARG A 95 34.46 -1.41 -4.24
N ALA A 96 34.96 -1.73 -3.04
CA ALA A 96 34.09 -2.17 -1.95
C ALA A 96 33.11 -1.07 -1.50
N ASP A 97 33.55 0.19 -1.49
CA ASP A 97 32.68 1.32 -1.16
C ASP A 97 31.65 1.58 -2.29
N GLN A 98 32.04 1.42 -3.56
CA GLN A 98 31.13 1.51 -4.70
C GLN A 98 30.00 0.46 -4.62
N GLU A 99 30.32 -0.78 -4.22
CA GLU A 99 29.32 -1.84 -4.03
C GLU A 99 28.33 -1.50 -2.91
N LYS A 100 28.80 -0.94 -1.79
CA LYS A 100 27.94 -0.46 -0.70
C LYS A 100 27.03 0.69 -1.13
N PHE A 101 27.53 1.60 -1.97
CA PHE A 101 26.68 2.68 -2.50
C PHE A 101 25.63 2.13 -3.46
N ALA A 102 25.95 1.14 -4.28
CA ALA A 102 24.98 0.50 -5.17
C ALA A 102 23.82 -0.13 -4.37
N THR A 103 24.11 -0.86 -3.30
CA THR A 103 23.06 -1.46 -2.45
C THR A 103 22.23 -0.40 -1.72
N SER A 104 22.86 0.69 -1.25
CA SER A 104 22.14 1.81 -0.65
C SER A 104 21.19 2.53 -1.62
N VAL A 105 21.60 2.66 -2.90
CA VAL A 105 20.74 3.22 -3.95
C VAL A 105 19.54 2.31 -4.24
N GLU A 106 19.75 1.00 -4.30
CA GLU A 106 18.65 0.03 -4.46
C GLU A 106 17.64 0.12 -3.31
N GLU A 107 18.12 0.22 -2.08
CA GLU A 107 17.27 0.41 -0.89
C GLU A 107 16.49 1.73 -0.96
N SER A 108 17.15 2.84 -1.33
CA SER A 108 16.48 4.13 -1.51
C SER A 108 15.38 4.08 -2.57
N ASN A 109 15.60 3.36 -3.68
CA ASN A 109 14.59 3.20 -4.72
C ASN A 109 13.39 2.37 -4.23
N ARG A 110 13.62 1.32 -3.43
CA ARG A 110 12.55 0.53 -2.80
C ARG A 110 11.71 1.39 -1.86
N LEU A 111 12.36 2.15 -0.97
CA LEU A 111 11.69 3.08 -0.05
C LEU A 111 10.88 4.13 -0.80
N LYS A 112 11.40 4.62 -1.94
CA LYS A 112 10.68 5.58 -2.77
C LYS A 112 9.41 4.99 -3.38
N ALA A 113 9.47 3.75 -3.87
CA ALA A 113 8.30 3.05 -4.40
C ALA A 113 7.24 2.82 -3.31
N GLU A 114 7.65 2.42 -2.10
CA GLU A 114 6.75 2.27 -0.95
C GLU A 114 6.10 3.59 -0.54
N PHE A 115 6.86 4.69 -0.57
CA PHE A 115 6.33 6.02 -0.30
C PHE A 115 5.26 6.43 -1.33
N ASP A 116 5.50 6.18 -2.62
CA ASP A 116 4.55 6.53 -3.67
C ASP A 116 3.27 5.67 -3.60
N ASP A 117 3.38 4.39 -3.23
CA ASP A 117 2.21 3.52 -2.95
C ASP A 117 1.39 4.02 -1.76
N LEU A 118 2.06 4.35 -0.65
CA LEU A 118 1.40 4.90 0.54
C LEU A 118 0.70 6.24 0.22
N LYS A 119 1.33 7.09 -0.57
CA LYS A 119 0.74 8.36 -1.02
C LYS A 119 -0.54 8.14 -1.83
N ASN A 120 -0.54 7.16 -2.74
CA ASN A 120 -1.74 6.83 -3.50
C ASN A 120 -2.86 6.29 -2.60
N LYS A 121 -2.52 5.39 -1.67
CA LYS A 121 -3.50 4.89 -0.68
C LYS A 121 -4.09 6.01 0.17
N MET A 122 -3.28 6.98 0.58
CA MET A 122 -3.74 8.13 1.34
C MET A 122 -4.73 8.99 0.53
N SER A 123 -4.45 9.22 -0.75
CA SER A 123 -5.37 9.93 -1.64
C SER A 123 -6.72 9.22 -1.80
N ILE A 124 -6.72 7.89 -1.88
CA ILE A 124 -7.96 7.09 -1.96
C ILE A 124 -8.76 7.23 -0.67
N VAL A 125 -8.10 7.12 0.49
CA VAL A 125 -8.77 7.27 1.79
C VAL A 125 -9.34 8.69 1.97
N GLU A 126 -8.65 9.72 1.48
CA GLU A 126 -9.16 11.10 1.50
C GLU A 126 -10.43 11.26 0.65
N GLU A 127 -10.47 10.66 -0.54
CA GLU A 127 -11.64 10.65 -1.42
C GLU A 127 -12.82 9.90 -0.78
N ASP A 128 -12.57 8.71 -0.24
CA ASP A 128 -13.58 7.92 0.46
C ASP A 128 -14.17 8.68 1.66
N ASN A 129 -13.32 9.38 2.42
CA ASN A 129 -13.76 10.16 3.58
C ASN A 129 -14.61 11.38 3.17
N ALA A 130 -14.27 12.02 2.04
CA ALA A 130 -15.08 13.10 1.47
C ALA A 130 -16.45 12.59 1.01
N ASN A 131 -16.49 11.42 0.35
CA ASN A 131 -17.74 10.79 -0.07
C ASN A 131 -18.62 10.41 1.13
N LEU A 132 -18.06 9.74 2.14
CA LEU A 132 -18.77 9.40 3.38
C LEU A 132 -19.32 10.65 4.09
N SER A 133 -18.54 11.74 4.11
CA SER A 133 -18.98 13.02 4.68
C SER A 133 -20.17 13.61 3.92
N SER A 134 -20.18 13.52 2.58
CA SER A 134 -21.32 13.94 1.75
C SER A 134 -22.57 13.10 2.04
N GLN A 135 -22.42 11.78 2.11
CA GLN A 135 -23.53 10.86 2.43
C GLN A 135 -24.11 11.15 3.83
N LEU A 136 -23.26 11.42 4.82
CA LEU A 136 -23.71 11.82 6.15
C LEU A 136 -24.50 13.13 6.13
N ALA A 137 -24.07 14.12 5.35
CA ALA A 137 -24.79 15.38 5.20
C ALA A 137 -26.17 15.17 4.55
N GLU A 138 -26.26 14.35 3.50
CA GLU A 138 -27.52 13.99 2.84
C GLU A 138 -28.48 13.27 3.79
N LEU A 139 -27.98 12.27 4.54
CA LEU A 139 -28.78 11.55 5.54
C LEU A 139 -29.28 12.48 6.64
N ASN A 140 -28.45 13.40 7.13
CA ASN A 140 -28.86 14.38 8.13
C ASN A 140 -29.95 15.33 7.61
N ASN A 141 -29.83 15.78 6.36
CA ASN A 141 -30.88 16.60 5.73
C ASN A 141 -32.20 15.83 5.60
N LEU A 142 -32.13 14.56 5.18
CA LEU A 142 -33.32 13.70 5.08
C LEU A 142 -33.96 13.47 6.46
N LEU A 143 -33.15 13.24 7.50
CA LEU A 143 -33.63 13.09 8.87
C LEU A 143 -34.37 14.35 9.33
N SER A 144 -33.79 15.54 9.10
CA SER A 144 -34.42 16.81 9.44
C SER A 144 -35.73 17.06 8.68
N GLN A 145 -35.82 16.63 7.42
CA GLN A 145 -37.08 16.70 6.65
C GLN A 145 -38.13 15.77 7.26
N LYS A 146 -37.76 14.54 7.62
CA LYS A 146 -38.68 13.60 8.27
C LYS A 146 -39.13 14.06 9.65
N ASP A 147 -38.26 14.68 10.44
CA ASP A 147 -38.65 15.28 11.71
C ASP A 147 -39.68 16.41 11.53
N THR A 148 -39.52 17.23 10.49
CA THR A 148 -40.48 18.28 10.15
C THR A 148 -41.83 17.70 9.72
N GLU A 149 -41.83 16.71 8.82
CA GLU A 149 -43.05 16.00 8.39
C GLU A 149 -43.78 15.36 9.59
N LEU A 150 -43.04 14.75 10.52
CA LEU A 150 -43.60 14.18 11.75
C LEU A 150 -44.24 15.25 12.63
N GLN A 151 -43.61 16.41 12.76
CA GLN A 151 -44.17 17.53 13.52
C GLN A 151 -45.47 18.04 12.89
N GLU A 152 -45.52 18.19 11.57
CA GLU A 152 -46.73 18.60 10.83
C GLU A 152 -47.87 17.59 10.98
N LEU A 153 -47.56 16.28 10.85
CA LEU A 153 -48.53 15.21 11.07
C LEU A 153 -49.06 15.23 12.51
N ASN A 154 -48.19 15.39 13.51
CA ASN A 154 -48.60 15.49 14.92
C ASN A 154 -49.52 16.69 15.18
N ASN A 155 -49.21 17.85 14.58
CA ASN A 155 -50.09 19.03 14.67
C ASN A 155 -51.45 18.75 14.04
N THR A 156 -51.47 18.12 12.86
CA THR A 156 -52.70 17.74 12.16
C THR A 156 -53.54 16.76 13.00
N ILE A 157 -52.92 15.76 13.61
CA ILE A 157 -53.58 14.81 14.51
C ILE A 157 -54.22 15.57 15.68
N SER A 158 -53.47 16.48 16.34
CA SER A 158 -53.99 17.28 17.44
C SER A 158 -55.19 18.17 17.03
N GLU A 159 -55.16 18.76 15.84
CA GLU A 159 -56.30 19.51 15.30
C GLU A 159 -57.52 18.61 15.04
N LYS A 160 -57.30 17.42 14.46
CA LYS A 160 -58.37 16.44 14.22
C LYS A 160 -58.96 15.93 15.53
N ASP A 161 -58.15 15.69 16.55
CA ASP A 161 -58.62 15.27 17.87
C ASP A 161 -59.52 16.33 18.51
N LYS A 162 -59.14 17.61 18.45
CA LYS A 162 -60.00 18.73 18.91
C LYS A 162 -61.33 18.81 18.18
N LEU A 163 -61.32 18.63 16.85
CA LEU A 163 -62.55 18.62 16.06
C LEU A 163 -63.45 17.43 16.43
N ILE A 164 -62.87 16.26 16.70
CA ILE A 164 -63.60 15.09 17.17
C ILE A 164 -64.23 15.38 18.53
N GLU A 165 -63.50 15.98 19.47
CA GLU A 165 -64.02 16.39 20.77
C GLU A 165 -65.16 17.39 20.65
N GLU A 166 -65.03 18.41 19.80
CA GLU A 166 -66.08 19.40 19.53
C GLU A 166 -67.32 18.75 18.93
N GLN A 167 -67.16 17.91 17.90
CA GLN A 167 -68.26 17.17 17.28
C GLN A 167 -68.94 16.20 18.26
N ALA A 168 -68.17 15.53 19.11
CA ALA A 168 -68.69 14.67 20.16
C ALA A 168 -69.55 15.48 21.16
N GLY A 169 -69.08 16.67 21.57
CA GLY A 169 -69.84 17.59 22.41
C GLY A 169 -71.15 18.04 21.77
N GLN A 170 -71.12 18.45 20.49
CA GLN A 170 -72.32 18.83 19.73
C GLN A 170 -73.31 17.66 19.61
N LEU A 171 -72.82 16.43 19.41
CA LEU A 171 -73.67 15.25 19.38
C LEU A 171 -74.36 15.00 20.73
N GLU A 172 -73.67 15.19 21.85
CA GLU A 172 -74.29 15.08 23.18
C GLU A 172 -75.33 16.18 23.43
N GLU A 173 -75.07 17.43 23.01
CA GLU A 173 -76.08 18.50 23.07
C GLU A 173 -77.31 18.18 22.22
N LEU A 174 -77.12 17.68 21.00
CA LEU A 174 -78.21 17.28 20.12
C LEU A 174 -79.01 16.11 20.71
N LYS A 175 -78.35 15.12 21.32
CA LYS A 175 -79.02 14.03 22.05
C LYS A 175 -79.83 14.56 23.23
N ALA A 176 -79.29 15.49 24.00
CA ALA A 176 -80.00 16.11 25.11
C ALA A 176 -81.25 16.88 24.63
N LYS A 177 -81.12 17.69 23.57
CA LYS A 177 -82.27 18.36 22.93
C LYS A 177 -83.30 17.38 22.38
N LEU A 178 -82.85 16.26 21.80
CA LEU A 178 -83.73 15.19 21.34
C LEU A 178 -84.51 14.55 22.49
N PHE A 179 -83.86 14.36 23.63
CA PHE A 179 -84.47 13.86 24.87
C PHE A 179 -85.50 14.87 25.45
N GLU A 180 -85.23 16.17 25.40
CA GLU A 180 -86.18 17.22 25.81
C GLU A 180 -87.40 17.34 24.88
N LEU A 181 -87.23 17.04 23.59
CA LEU A 181 -88.32 17.00 22.60
C LEU A 181 -89.03 15.63 22.54
N GLN A 182 -88.55 14.65 23.30
CA GLN A 182 -89.20 13.36 23.45
C GLN A 182 -90.51 13.60 24.24
N PRO A 183 -91.69 13.24 23.68
CA PRO A 183 -92.94 13.33 24.45
C PRO A 183 -92.78 12.56 25.76
N PRO A 184 -93.36 13.03 26.89
CA PRO A 184 -93.23 12.33 28.16
C PRO A 184 -93.62 10.87 27.96
N GLU A 185 -92.80 9.96 28.49
CA GLU A 185 -93.20 8.58 28.68
C GLU A 185 -94.49 8.61 29.50
N ILE A 186 -95.61 8.47 28.81
CA ILE A 186 -96.80 7.92 29.43
C ILE A 186 -96.31 6.57 29.96
N LEU A 187 -96.28 6.44 31.29
CA LEU A 187 -96.40 5.16 31.96
C LEU A 187 -97.65 4.49 31.40
N THR A 188 -97.53 3.83 30.25
CA THR A 188 -98.46 2.80 29.83
C THR A 188 -98.11 1.64 30.72
N GLY A 189 -98.65 1.71 31.95
CA GLY A 189 -98.93 0.52 32.70
C GLY A 189 -99.57 -0.50 31.77
N GLU A 190 -99.21 -1.73 32.01
CA GLU A 190 -99.81 -2.94 31.48
C GLU A 190 -101.34 -2.88 31.66
N VAL A 191 -102.05 -2.22 30.74
CA VAL A 191 -103.51 -2.23 30.71
C VAL A 191 -103.93 -3.45 29.92
N THR A 192 -103.91 -4.60 30.60
CA THR A 192 -104.68 -5.77 30.19
C THR A 192 -106.16 -5.48 30.47
N THR A 193 -106.92 -5.05 29.47
CA THR A 193 -108.39 -5.11 29.54
C THR A 193 -108.95 -5.82 28.32
N GLU A 194 -108.68 -7.13 28.26
CA GLU A 194 -109.65 -8.06 27.68
C GLU A 194 -110.84 -8.20 28.63
N ALA A 195 -111.82 -7.29 28.55
CA ALA A 195 -113.17 -7.63 29.00
C ALA A 195 -113.91 -8.35 27.85
N ARG A 196 -113.35 -9.47 27.36
CA ARG A 196 -114.09 -10.35 26.45
C ARG A 196 -115.15 -11.06 27.27
N VAL A 197 -116.42 -10.72 27.04
CA VAL A 197 -117.56 -11.40 27.65
C VAL A 197 -117.38 -12.91 27.46
N LYS A 198 -117.27 -13.63 28.59
CA LYS A 198 -117.02 -15.07 28.64
C LYS A 198 -118.25 -15.76 29.20
N CYS A 199 -118.73 -16.80 28.52
CA CYS A 199 -119.79 -17.63 29.05
C CYS A 199 -119.32 -18.31 30.35
N ILE A 200 -120.01 -18.03 31.45
CA ILE A 200 -119.69 -18.59 32.77
C ILE A 200 -119.84 -20.12 32.78
N ASN A 201 -120.70 -20.70 31.94
CA ASN A 201 -120.96 -22.14 31.95
C ASN A 201 -119.93 -22.98 31.15
N CYS A 202 -119.39 -22.48 30.03
CA CYS A 202 -118.45 -23.25 29.19
C CYS A 202 -117.18 -22.52 28.76
N GLY A 203 -117.01 -21.27 29.18
CA GLY A 203 -115.82 -20.47 28.92
C GLY A 203 -115.65 -19.94 27.49
N ALA A 204 -116.66 -20.07 26.62
CA ALA A 204 -116.62 -19.51 25.27
C ALA A 204 -116.58 -17.97 25.30
N VAL A 205 -115.85 -17.34 24.38
CA VAL A 205 -115.64 -15.88 24.28
C VAL A 205 -115.84 -15.38 22.85
N GLY A 206 -116.10 -14.08 22.69
CA GLY A 206 -116.10 -13.42 21.38
C GLY A 206 -117.25 -13.90 20.48
N LYS A 207 -116.92 -14.40 19.27
CA LYS A 207 -117.89 -14.79 18.22
C LYS A 207 -118.93 -15.83 18.65
N ASP A 208 -118.62 -16.56 19.72
CA ASP A 208 -119.46 -17.63 20.28
C ASP A 208 -120.48 -17.11 21.32
N ILE A 209 -120.48 -15.80 21.61
CA ILE A 209 -121.49 -15.14 22.43
C ILE A 209 -122.39 -14.29 21.53
N LYS A 210 -123.70 -14.56 21.53
CA LYS A 210 -124.70 -13.81 20.77
C LYS A 210 -125.48 -12.92 21.71
N VAL A 211 -125.54 -11.61 21.42
CA VAL A 211 -126.44 -10.70 22.14
C VAL A 211 -127.83 -10.77 21.52
N VAL A 212 -128.84 -11.07 22.33
CA VAL A 212 -130.25 -11.14 21.92
C VAL A 212 -131.10 -10.30 22.86
N GLU A 213 -132.25 -9.85 22.37
CA GLU A 213 -133.23 -9.13 23.18
C GLU A 213 -133.98 -10.12 24.10
N ASP A 214 -133.97 -9.86 25.39
CA ASP A 214 -134.69 -10.59 26.42
C ASP A 214 -136.14 -10.11 26.50
N LYS A 215 -137.00 -10.76 25.71
CA LYS A 215 -138.43 -10.44 25.64
C LYS A 215 -139.18 -10.58 26.97
N SER A 216 -138.57 -11.19 27.99
CA SER A 216 -139.15 -11.28 29.34
C SER A 216 -138.97 -9.99 30.15
N LYS A 217 -138.05 -9.10 29.74
CA LYS A 217 -137.70 -7.87 30.46
C LYS A 217 -137.80 -6.65 29.56
N VAL A 218 -138.98 -6.04 29.52
CA VAL A 218 -139.21 -4.76 28.83
C VAL A 218 -138.58 -3.64 29.65
N LEU A 219 -137.67 -2.87 29.06
CA LEU A 219 -137.07 -1.71 29.70
C LEU A 219 -137.98 -0.48 29.61
N THR A 220 -138.56 -0.25 28.43
CA THR A 220 -139.42 0.92 28.19
C THR A 220 -140.19 0.74 26.87
N TYR A 221 -141.34 1.40 26.73
CA TYR A 221 -142.10 1.45 25.47
C TYR A 221 -141.83 2.79 24.78
N ILE A 222 -141.27 2.75 23.56
CA ILE A 222 -141.03 3.94 22.74
C ILE A 222 -141.94 3.84 21.51
N GLY A 223 -142.89 4.76 21.37
CA GLY A 223 -143.80 4.81 20.22
C GLY A 223 -144.76 3.62 20.10
N GLY A 224 -145.16 3.02 21.22
CA GLY A 224 -146.11 1.89 21.25
C GLY A 224 -145.50 0.50 21.03
N ALA A 225 -144.20 0.40 20.78
CA ALA A 225 -143.46 -0.87 20.71
C ALA A 225 -142.55 -1.05 21.94
N PRO A 226 -142.52 -2.25 22.59
CA PRO A 226 -141.63 -2.52 23.71
C PRO A 226 -140.17 -2.64 23.27
N MET A 227 -139.28 -1.91 23.94
CA MET A 227 -137.83 -2.12 23.90
C MET A 227 -137.42 -3.05 25.04
N TYR A 228 -136.79 -4.16 24.69
CA TYR A 228 -136.38 -5.21 25.62
C TYR A 228 -134.91 -5.06 26.04
N ALA A 229 -134.58 -5.51 27.26
CA ALA A 229 -133.19 -5.60 27.70
C ALA A 229 -132.40 -6.57 26.81
N LYS A 230 -131.09 -6.38 26.66
CA LYS A 230 -130.25 -7.33 25.91
C LYS A 230 -129.59 -8.31 26.87
N LYS A 231 -129.58 -9.60 26.53
CA LYS A 231 -128.86 -10.69 27.22
C LYS A 231 -127.90 -11.40 26.27
N HIS A 232 -126.92 -12.09 26.82
CA HIS A 232 -125.87 -12.79 26.11
C HIS A 232 -126.16 -14.29 26.14
N VAL A 233 -126.30 -14.91 24.97
CA VAL A 233 -126.53 -16.35 24.82
C VAL A 233 -125.28 -16.97 24.24
N CYS A 234 -124.73 -17.95 24.94
CA CYS A 234 -123.61 -18.73 24.45
C CYS A 234 -124.05 -19.68 23.35
N LYS A 235 -123.54 -19.51 22.12
CA LYS A 235 -123.82 -20.40 20.98
C LYS A 235 -123.30 -21.82 21.20
N ARG A 236 -122.35 -22.01 22.13
CA ARG A 236 -121.67 -23.29 22.36
C ARG A 236 -122.41 -24.19 23.34
N CYS A 237 -123.00 -23.63 24.39
CA CYS A 237 -123.70 -24.39 25.43
C CYS A 237 -125.15 -23.94 25.69
N GLY A 238 -125.64 -22.93 24.96
CA GLY A 238 -127.01 -22.41 25.10
C GLY A 238 -127.28 -21.57 26.35
N TYR A 239 -126.30 -21.36 27.24
CA TYR A 239 -126.50 -20.63 28.49
C TYR A 239 -126.71 -19.13 28.23
N GLU A 240 -127.72 -18.55 28.87
CA GLU A 240 -128.12 -17.15 28.75
C GLU A 240 -127.76 -16.38 30.04
N PHE A 241 -127.12 -15.22 29.92
CA PHE A 241 -126.69 -14.38 31.04
C PHE A 241 -126.59 -12.89 30.68
#